data_AF-G8XHU6-F1
#
_entry.id   AF-G8XHU6-F1
#
_cell.length_a   1.000
_cell.length_b   1.000
_cell.length_c   1.000
_cell.angle_alpha   90.00
_cell.angle_beta   90.00
_cell.angle_gamma   90.00
#
_symmetry.space_group_name_H-M   'P 1'
#
loop_
_entity.id
_entity.type
_entity.pdbx_description
1 polymer ?
#
loop_
_entity_poly.entity_id
_entity_poly.type
_entity_poly.pdbx_seq_one_letter_code
_entity_poly.pdbx_strand_id
1 'polypeptide(L)'
;MAEYYAQRATAGLIITESSQVSVVGQGFPDTPGLHTARQVAAWRRVTEAVHAEGGTIFAQLSHVGRVGDPALLPDGLAHVAPSAVAAPGQVFTKDGMRDFRTPRELTSREVRETIADFVTAARNAVDAGFDGVDCTAPTAT
;
A
#
# COMPACT_ATOMS: atom_id res chain seq x y z
N MET A 1 13.05 8.94 -1.60
CA MET A 1 11.78 9.29 -0.90
C MET A 1 11.96 10.45 0.06
N ALA A 2 12.85 10.38 1.06
CA ALA A 2 12.97 11.46 2.07
C ALA A 2 13.21 12.85 1.46
N GLU A 3 14.20 12.99 0.58
CA GLU A 3 14.46 14.25 -0.14
C GLU A 3 13.24 14.73 -0.96
N TYR A 4 12.56 13.80 -1.66
CA TYR A 4 11.39 14.10 -2.47
C TYR A 4 10.24 14.71 -1.65
N TYR A 5 9.96 14.15 -0.48
CA TYR A 5 8.90 14.65 0.40
C TYR A 5 9.33 15.91 1.16
N ALA A 6 10.59 16.01 1.61
CA ALA A 6 11.12 17.21 2.27
C ALA A 6 11.02 18.44 1.37
N GLN A 7 11.35 18.32 0.08
CA GLN A 7 11.18 19.39 -0.91
C GLN A 7 9.72 19.90 -1.04
N ARG A 8 8.73 19.14 -0.58
CA ARG A 8 7.29 19.43 -0.67
C ARG A 8 6.67 19.76 0.69
N ALA A 9 7.46 19.84 1.75
CA ALA A 9 6.99 20.06 3.12
C ALA A 9 6.29 21.41 3.33
N THR A 10 6.38 22.34 2.37
CA THR A 10 5.63 23.61 2.38
C THR A 10 4.14 23.44 2.06
N ALA A 11 3.70 22.27 1.60
CA ALA A 11 2.29 21.95 1.47
C ALA A 11 1.63 21.88 2.86
N GLY A 12 0.37 22.36 2.98
CA GLY A 12 -0.36 22.34 4.24
C GLY A 12 -0.60 20.92 4.80
N LEU A 13 -0.70 19.92 3.90
CA LEU A 13 -0.72 18.50 4.23
C LEU A 13 -0.17 17.71 3.05
N ILE A 14 0.74 16.78 3.32
CA ILE A 14 1.18 15.78 2.36
C ILE A 14 0.42 14.48 2.64
N ILE A 15 -0.08 13.85 1.58
CA ILE A 15 -0.51 12.45 1.62
C ILE A 15 0.50 11.67 0.77
N THR A 16 1.06 10.60 1.32
CA THR A 16 2.05 9.79 0.58
C THR A 16 1.44 9.15 -0.66
N GLU A 17 2.32 8.65 -1.52
CA GLU A 17 1.95 7.54 -2.39
C GLU A 17 1.34 6.35 -1.61
N SER A 18 0.59 5.55 -2.34
CA SER A 18 -0.09 4.35 -1.84
C SER A 18 0.89 3.38 -1.18
N SER A 19 0.62 3.03 0.08
CA SER A 19 1.44 2.12 0.88
C SER A 19 0.66 0.84 1.22
N GLN A 20 1.11 -0.29 0.69
CA GLN A 20 0.38 -1.56 0.90
C GLN A 20 0.41 -1.99 2.38
N VAL A 21 -0.75 -2.41 2.89
CA VAL A 21 -0.93 -2.88 4.28
C VAL A 21 -0.49 -4.32 4.49
N SER A 22 -0.33 -5.09 3.41
CA SER A 22 0.13 -6.47 3.42
C SER A 22 0.75 -6.85 2.08
N VAL A 23 1.44 -8.00 2.04
CA VAL A 23 2.09 -8.50 0.82
C VAL A 23 1.08 -8.75 -0.29
N VAL A 24 -0.06 -9.37 0.03
CA VAL A 24 -1.14 -9.65 -0.95
C VAL A 24 -1.86 -8.38 -1.44
N GLY A 25 -1.70 -7.28 -0.70
CA GLY A 25 -2.22 -5.96 -1.04
C GLY A 25 -1.37 -5.18 -2.04
N GLN A 26 -0.21 -5.69 -2.47
CA GLN A 26 0.66 -5.03 -3.46
C GLN A 26 0.20 -5.35 -4.89
N GLY A 27 -0.21 -4.36 -5.68
CA GLY A 27 -0.63 -4.57 -7.08
C GLY A 27 0.31 -4.01 -8.14
N PHE A 28 1.37 -3.30 -7.74
CA PHE A 28 2.33 -2.71 -8.65
C PHE A 28 3.76 -2.97 -8.16
N PRO A 29 4.73 -3.11 -9.07
CA PRO A 29 6.12 -3.27 -8.70
C PRO A 29 6.62 -2.01 -7.97
N ASP A 30 7.55 -2.22 -7.05
CA ASP A 30 8.30 -1.16 -6.35
C ASP A 30 7.45 -0.16 -5.54
N THR A 31 6.20 -0.49 -5.19
CA THR A 31 5.41 0.30 -4.25
C THR A 31 5.85 0.04 -2.80
N PRO A 32 5.90 1.08 -1.95
CA PRO A 32 6.32 0.93 -0.56
C PRO A 32 5.24 0.22 0.25
N GLY A 33 5.62 -0.67 1.16
CA GLY A 33 4.70 -1.25 2.13
C GLY A 33 4.82 -0.61 3.50
N LEU A 34 3.90 -0.94 4.41
CA LEU A 34 3.94 -0.51 5.81
C LEU A 34 3.57 -1.66 6.77
N HIS A 35 4.15 -2.83 6.53
CA HIS A 35 3.81 -4.08 7.21
C HIS A 35 5.04 -4.85 7.74
N THR A 36 6.23 -4.24 7.67
CA THR A 36 7.48 -4.80 8.23
C THR A 36 8.27 -3.74 8.99
N ALA A 37 9.06 -4.16 9.98
CA ALA A 37 9.92 -3.25 10.74
C ALA A 37 10.92 -2.47 9.86
N ARG A 38 11.43 -3.11 8.78
CA ARG A 38 12.33 -2.46 7.83
C ARG A 38 11.63 -1.32 7.08
N GLN A 39 10.38 -1.53 6.66
CA GLN A 39 9.57 -0.50 6.01
C GLN A 39 9.28 0.66 6.97
N VAL A 40 8.91 0.37 8.22
CA VAL A 40 8.70 1.40 9.26
C VAL A 40 9.95 2.25 9.46
N ALA A 41 11.11 1.63 9.62
CA ALA A 41 12.38 2.35 9.78
C ALA A 41 12.78 3.17 8.54
N ALA A 42 12.37 2.75 7.33
CA ALA A 42 12.59 3.52 6.11
C ALA A 42 11.66 4.74 6.04
N TRP A 43 10.38 4.56 6.36
CA TRP A 43 9.40 5.64 6.41
C TRP A 43 9.69 6.67 7.50
N ARG A 44 10.23 6.25 8.65
CA ARG A 44 10.64 7.17 9.71
C ARG A 44 11.64 8.23 9.23
N ARG A 45 12.57 7.87 8.35
CA ARG A 45 13.51 8.84 7.77
C ARG A 45 12.82 9.86 6.87
N VAL A 46 11.69 9.47 6.26
CA VAL A 46 10.89 10.35 5.41
C VAL A 46 10.10 11.34 6.25
N THR A 47 9.40 10.86 7.28
CA THR A 47 8.62 11.71 8.18
C THR A 47 9.53 12.67 8.94
N GLU A 48 10.67 12.20 9.46
CA GLU A 48 11.71 13.05 10.08
C GLU A 48 12.16 14.18 9.15
N ALA A 49 12.40 13.89 7.87
CA ALA A 49 12.81 14.89 6.89
C ALA A 49 11.71 15.92 6.58
N VAL A 50 10.44 15.50 6.54
CA VAL A 50 9.30 16.43 6.35
C VAL A 50 9.10 17.31 7.58
N HIS A 51 9.17 16.71 8.78
CA HIS A 51 9.01 17.42 10.05
C HIS A 51 10.16 18.40 10.32
N ALA A 52 11.38 18.10 9.87
CA ALA A 52 12.50 19.04 9.94
C ALA A 52 12.25 20.35 9.16
N GLU A 53 11.44 20.29 8.11
CA GLU A 53 11.00 21.43 7.31
C GLU A 53 9.66 22.03 7.82
N GLY A 54 9.13 21.54 8.94
CA GLY A 54 7.88 22.01 9.55
C GLY A 54 6.60 21.52 8.85
N GLY A 55 6.70 20.52 7.97
CA GLY A 55 5.56 19.97 7.23
C GLY A 55 4.69 19.01 8.05
N THR A 56 3.55 18.61 7.49
CA THR A 56 2.64 17.58 8.02
C THR A 56 2.43 16.50 6.96
N ILE A 57 2.48 15.22 7.35
CA ILE A 57 2.42 14.09 6.41
C ILE A 57 1.59 12.91 6.92
N PHE A 58 0.70 12.42 6.07
CA PHE A 58 -0.15 11.26 6.31
C PHE A 58 0.25 10.08 5.43
N ALA A 59 0.20 8.87 5.97
CA ALA A 59 0.39 7.64 5.20
C ALA A 59 -0.91 7.24 4.49
N GLN A 60 -0.85 7.05 3.17
CA GLN A 60 -1.95 6.47 2.41
C GLN A 60 -1.92 4.95 2.50
N LEU A 61 -2.81 4.35 3.28
CA LEU A 61 -2.91 2.90 3.44
C LEU A 61 -3.81 2.28 2.38
N SER A 62 -3.32 1.22 1.73
CA SER A 62 -4.04 0.61 0.62
C SER A 62 -3.95 -0.91 0.56
N HIS A 63 -4.92 -1.48 -0.15
CA HIS A 63 -4.94 -2.88 -0.55
C HIS A 63 -5.56 -2.96 -1.95
N VAL A 64 -4.81 -3.41 -2.96
CA VAL A 64 -5.27 -3.37 -4.38
C VAL A 64 -6.42 -4.31 -4.70
N GLY A 65 -6.64 -5.32 -3.87
CA GLY A 65 -7.70 -6.31 -4.09
C GLY A 65 -7.47 -7.07 -5.39
N ARG A 66 -8.44 -6.99 -6.32
CA ARG A 66 -8.42 -7.71 -7.61
C ARG A 66 -7.54 -7.07 -8.70
N VAL A 67 -6.94 -5.92 -8.44
CA VAL A 67 -6.11 -5.19 -9.42
C VAL A 67 -4.67 -5.67 -9.31
N GLY A 68 -4.33 -6.74 -10.03
CA GLY A 68 -2.96 -7.27 -10.08
C GLY A 68 -2.83 -8.61 -10.81
N ASP A 69 -1.59 -9.11 -10.86
CA ASP A 69 -1.22 -10.42 -11.40
C ASP A 69 -0.34 -11.16 -10.36
N PRO A 70 -0.55 -12.47 -10.13
CA PRO A 70 0.25 -13.25 -9.18
C PRO A 70 1.77 -13.18 -9.41
N ALA A 71 2.24 -12.85 -10.62
CA ALA A 71 3.66 -12.65 -10.90
C ALA A 71 4.29 -11.46 -10.15
N LEU A 72 3.47 -10.59 -9.54
CA LEU A 72 3.91 -9.49 -8.68
C LEU A 72 4.03 -9.90 -7.21
N LEU A 73 3.53 -11.08 -6.85
CA LEU A 73 3.53 -11.61 -5.49
C LEU A 73 4.60 -12.71 -5.34
N PRO A 74 5.03 -13.01 -4.10
CA PRO A 74 5.76 -14.23 -3.80
C PRO A 74 5.02 -15.49 -4.28
N ASP A 75 5.80 -16.51 -4.65
CA ASP A 75 5.28 -17.78 -5.16
C ASP A 75 4.22 -18.38 -4.21
N GLY A 76 3.11 -18.83 -4.81
CA GLY A 76 1.99 -19.45 -4.08
C GLY A 76 0.97 -18.46 -3.53
N LEU A 77 1.17 -17.15 -3.68
CA LEU A 77 0.19 -16.14 -3.32
C LEU A 77 -0.68 -15.74 -4.51
N ALA A 78 -1.90 -15.30 -4.19
CA ALA A 78 -2.86 -14.77 -5.16
C ALA A 78 -3.49 -13.51 -4.59
N HIS A 79 -3.83 -12.58 -5.48
CA HIS A 79 -4.68 -11.46 -5.16
C HIS A 79 -6.05 -11.92 -4.66
N VAL A 80 -6.63 -11.13 -3.77
CA VAL A 80 -7.88 -11.45 -3.08
C VAL A 80 -8.94 -10.39 -3.33
N ALA A 81 -10.22 -10.78 -3.34
CA ALA A 81 -11.33 -9.88 -3.60
C ALA A 81 -12.62 -10.35 -2.92
N PRO A 82 -13.66 -9.50 -2.87
CA PRO A 82 -14.99 -9.91 -2.38
C PRO A 82 -15.65 -11.02 -3.22
N SER A 83 -15.23 -11.22 -4.47
CA SER A 83 -15.73 -12.26 -5.37
C SER A 83 -14.66 -12.64 -6.39
N ALA A 84 -14.72 -13.87 -6.92
CA ALA A 84 -13.80 -14.37 -7.95
C ALA A 84 -14.10 -13.79 -9.35
N VAL A 85 -14.00 -12.46 -9.48
CA VAL A 85 -14.27 -11.73 -10.72
C VAL A 85 -13.05 -10.87 -11.06
N ALA A 86 -12.41 -11.17 -12.20
CA ALA A 86 -11.29 -10.40 -12.71
C ALA A 86 -11.67 -8.94 -12.95
N ALA A 87 -10.75 -8.01 -12.68
CA ALA A 87 -10.92 -6.62 -13.12
C ALA A 87 -10.66 -6.49 -14.62
N PRO A 88 -11.28 -5.53 -15.31
CA PRO A 88 -10.86 -5.17 -16.66
C PRO A 88 -9.47 -4.49 -16.61
N GLY A 89 -8.65 -4.69 -17.64
CA GLY A 89 -7.36 -4.02 -17.79
C GLY A 89 -6.16 -4.94 -17.61
N GLN A 90 -4.98 -4.32 -17.58
CA GLN A 90 -3.69 -5.00 -17.60
C GLN A 90 -2.72 -4.38 -16.61
N VAL A 91 -1.75 -5.18 -16.16
CA VAL A 91 -0.64 -4.76 -15.31
C VAL A 91 0.70 -5.06 -15.96
N PHE A 92 1.67 -4.18 -15.75
CA PHE A 92 3.04 -4.41 -16.17
C PHE A 92 3.73 -5.35 -15.18
N THR A 93 4.28 -6.44 -15.71
CA THR A 93 5.07 -7.42 -14.95
C THR A 93 6.50 -7.47 -15.52
N LYS A 94 7.38 -8.22 -14.86
CA LYS A 94 8.73 -8.50 -15.40
C LYS A 94 8.72 -9.12 -16.80
N ASP A 95 7.63 -9.78 -17.18
CA ASP A 95 7.45 -10.46 -18.46
C ASP A 95 6.61 -9.61 -19.45
N GLY A 96 6.38 -8.33 -19.15
CA GLY A 96 5.56 -7.40 -19.95
C GLY A 96 4.12 -7.24 -19.43
N MET A 97 3.27 -6.63 -20.25
CA MET A 97 1.85 -6.40 -19.94
C MET A 97 1.08 -7.72 -19.89
N ARG A 98 0.29 -7.90 -18.83
CA ARG A 98 -0.59 -9.06 -18.62
C ARG A 98 -1.98 -8.61 -18.19
N ASP A 99 -3.01 -9.32 -18.62
CA ASP A 99 -4.35 -9.12 -18.12
C ASP A 99 -4.43 -9.40 -16.62
N PHE A 100 -5.25 -8.64 -15.90
CA PHE A 100 -5.53 -8.96 -14.50
C PHE A 100 -6.10 -10.37 -14.38
N ARG A 101 -5.63 -11.11 -13.37
CA ARG A 101 -6.09 -12.48 -13.14
C ARG A 101 -7.32 -12.50 -12.25
N THR A 102 -8.14 -13.54 -12.41
CA THR A 102 -9.25 -13.80 -11.50
C THR A 102 -8.70 -13.94 -10.08
N PRO A 103 -9.12 -13.07 -9.13
CA PRO A 103 -8.67 -13.13 -7.75
C PRO A 103 -9.31 -14.32 -7.04
N ARG A 104 -8.76 -14.65 -5.88
CA ARG A 104 -9.41 -15.56 -4.94
C ARG A 104 -10.46 -14.79 -4.13
N GLU A 105 -11.64 -15.38 -3.98
CA GLU A 105 -12.66 -14.84 -3.08
C GLU A 105 -12.23 -14.95 -1.61
N LEU A 106 -12.42 -13.88 -0.86
CA LEU A 106 -12.17 -13.82 0.58
C LEU A 106 -13.26 -14.58 1.35
N THR A 107 -12.83 -15.40 2.29
CA THR A 107 -13.71 -15.90 3.35
C THR A 107 -13.97 -14.83 4.40
N SER A 108 -15.03 -14.97 5.21
CA SER A 108 -15.30 -14.04 6.31
C SER A 108 -14.18 -13.97 7.35
N ARG A 109 -13.39 -15.03 7.50
CA ARG A 109 -12.18 -15.04 8.36
C ARG A 109 -11.12 -14.12 7.75
N GLU A 110 -10.86 -14.26 6.46
CA GLU A 110 -9.82 -13.49 5.79
C GLU A 110 -10.18 -12.02 5.66
N VAL A 111 -11.48 -11.67 5.57
CA VAL A 111 -11.91 -10.27 5.71
C VAL A 111 -11.46 -9.68 7.05
N ARG A 112 -11.58 -10.44 8.15
CA ARG A 112 -11.11 -9.99 9.47
C ARG A 112 -9.59 -9.89 9.53
N GLU A 113 -8.87 -10.76 8.83
CA GLU A 113 -7.41 -10.68 8.71
C GLU A 113 -6.98 -9.45 7.91
N THR A 114 -7.66 -9.14 6.80
CA THR A 114 -7.42 -7.89 6.05
C THR A 114 -7.69 -6.66 6.91
N ILE A 115 -8.76 -6.64 7.71
CA ILE A 115 -8.99 -5.55 8.68
C ILE A 115 -7.83 -5.44 9.67
N ALA A 116 -7.33 -6.57 10.18
CA ALA A 116 -6.19 -6.58 11.09
C ALA A 116 -4.89 -6.09 10.42
N ASP A 117 -4.71 -6.34 9.12
CA ASP A 117 -3.59 -5.80 8.34
C ASP A 117 -3.65 -4.26 8.30
N PHE A 118 -4.82 -3.67 8.01
CA PHE A 118 -5.01 -2.21 8.06
C PHE A 118 -4.72 -1.65 9.45
N VAL A 119 -5.21 -2.29 10.51
CA VAL A 119 -4.94 -1.87 11.89
C VAL A 119 -3.44 -1.93 12.20
N THR A 120 -2.76 -2.98 11.76
CA THR A 120 -1.31 -3.15 11.96
C THR A 120 -0.53 -2.09 11.18
N ALA A 121 -0.89 -1.83 9.93
CA ALA A 121 -0.27 -0.80 9.12
C ALA A 121 -0.49 0.60 9.69
N ALA A 122 -1.68 0.90 10.23
CA ALA A 122 -1.93 2.18 10.89
C ALA A 122 -1.06 2.37 12.15
N ARG A 123 -0.87 1.31 12.96
CA ARG A 123 0.07 1.35 14.10
C ARG A 123 1.52 1.56 13.63
N ASN A 124 1.91 0.85 12.58
CA ASN A 124 3.22 1.03 11.96
C ASN A 124 3.42 2.44 11.40
N ALA A 125 2.35 3.11 10.93
CA ALA A 125 2.40 4.51 10.50
C ALA A 125 2.71 5.45 11.68
N VAL A 126 2.03 5.23 12.81
CA VAL A 126 2.32 5.97 14.05
C VAL A 126 3.76 5.73 14.49
N ASP A 127 4.22 4.47 14.48
CA ASP A 127 5.61 4.16 14.83
C ASP A 127 6.62 4.77 13.84
N ALA A 128 6.25 4.91 12.57
CA ALA A 128 7.04 5.60 11.56
C ALA A 128 6.96 7.14 11.69
N GLY A 129 6.18 7.69 12.63
CA GLY A 129 6.10 9.13 12.86
C GLY A 129 5.22 9.88 11.86
N PHE A 130 4.24 9.22 11.23
CA PHE A 130 3.22 9.94 10.44
C PHE A 130 2.24 10.67 11.37
N ASP A 131 1.71 11.80 10.90
CA ASP A 131 0.73 12.62 11.63
C ASP A 131 -0.70 12.04 11.55
N GLY A 132 -0.92 11.11 10.62
CA GLY A 132 -2.20 10.46 10.42
C GLY A 132 -2.15 9.44 9.28
N VAL A 133 -3.31 8.84 9.00
CA VAL A 133 -3.50 7.89 7.91
C VAL A 133 -4.69 8.27 7.06
N ASP A 134 -4.57 8.08 5.74
CA ASP A 134 -5.66 8.08 4.78
C ASP A 134 -5.94 6.64 4.36
N CYS A 135 -7.20 6.20 4.46
CA CYS A 135 -7.59 4.84 4.06
C CYS A 135 -8.22 4.89 2.68
N THR A 136 -7.48 4.48 1.65
CA THR A 136 -7.96 4.55 0.27
C THR A 136 -8.48 3.20 -0.20
N ALA A 137 -9.68 3.20 -0.78
CA ALA A 137 -10.15 2.08 -1.59
C ALA A 137 -9.64 2.26 -3.03
N PRO A 138 -9.09 1.21 -3.67
CA PRO A 138 -8.66 1.33 -5.06
C PRO A 138 -9.84 1.74 -5.95
N THR A 139 -9.67 2.83 -6.70
CA THR A 139 -10.62 3.23 -7.74
C THR A 139 -10.44 2.31 -8.94
N ALA A 140 -11.16 1.18 -8.94
CA ALA A 140 -11.30 0.35 -10.14
C ALA A 140 -12.46 0.93 -10.98
N THR A 141 -12.14 1.81 -11.93
CA THR A 141 -13.04 2.18 -13.03
C THR A 141 -13.11 1.07 -14.06
#